data_AF-A0A9Q1FX64-F1
#
_entry.id   AF-A0A9Q1FX64-F1
#
_cell.length_a   1.000
_cell.length_b   1.000
_cell.length_c   1.000
_cell.angle_alpha   90.00
_cell.angle_beta   90.00
_cell.angle_gamma   90.00
#
_symmetry.space_group_name_H-M   'P 1'
#
loop_
_entity.id
_entity.type
_entity.pdbx_description
1 polymer ?
#
loop_
_entity_poly.entity_id
_entity_poly.type
_entity_poly.pdbx_seq_one_letter_code
_entity_poly.pdbx_strand_id
1 'polypeptide(L)' 'MRWNMCLCSPGWTGPGCHSAVCELPCANGGRCVGPDTCQSPSDYTGPQCLTREYQQRAPNNHTAKYNF' A
#
# COMPACT_ATOMS: atom_id res chain seq x y z
N MET A 1 25.52 26.73 -8.21
CA MET A 1 24.60 25.95 -7.36
C MET A 1 23.19 26.31 -7.78
N ARG A 2 22.37 25.33 -8.19
CA ARG A 2 21.09 25.59 -8.86
C ARG A 2 19.95 25.61 -7.83
N TRP A 3 19.48 26.80 -7.46
CA TRP A 3 18.43 27.10 -6.46
C TRP A 3 17.00 26.86 -6.97
N ASN A 4 16.79 25.97 -7.94
CA ASN A 4 15.43 25.66 -8.43
C ASN A 4 15.00 24.22 -8.12
N MET A 5 15.65 23.58 -7.14
CA MET A 5 15.27 22.28 -6.64
C MET A 5 14.75 22.46 -5.21
N CYS A 6 13.46 22.27 -5.01
CA CYS A 6 12.91 22.10 -3.68
C CYS A 6 13.60 20.88 -3.04
N LEU A 7 14.19 21.07 -1.86
CA LEU A 7 14.69 19.95 -1.06
C LEU A 7 13.46 19.28 -0.46
N CYS A 8 13.00 18.20 -1.09
CA CYS A 8 11.91 17.41 -0.56
C CYS A 8 12.36 16.66 0.69
N SER A 9 11.42 16.46 1.62
CA SER A 9 11.62 15.53 2.72
C SER A 9 11.98 14.13 2.19
N PRO A 10 12.75 13.33 2.95
CA PRO A 10 13.05 11.96 2.56
C PRO A 10 11.78 11.20 2.17
N GLY A 11 11.84 10.49 1.04
CA GLY A 11 10.69 9.75 0.49
C GLY A 11 9.67 10.60 -0.27
N TRP A 12 10.01 11.83 -0.66
CA TRP A 12 9.18 12.67 -1.54
C TRP A 12 9.97 13.19 -2.74
N THR A 13 9.30 13.35 -3.88
CA THR A 13 9.89 13.81 -5.14
C THR A 13 8.92 14.69 -5.93
N GLY A 14 9.42 15.25 -7.02
CA GLY A 14 8.70 16.16 -7.91
C GLY A 14 8.89 17.65 -7.55
N PRO A 15 8.47 18.56 -8.44
CA PRO A 15 8.73 19.99 -8.31
C PRO A 15 8.10 20.63 -7.06
N GLY A 16 7.02 20.05 -6.52
CA GLY A 16 6.42 20.48 -5.24
C GLY A 16 6.41 19.40 -4.17
N CYS A 17 7.22 18.34 -4.28
CA CYS A 17 7.30 17.27 -3.27
C CYS A 17 5.95 16.58 -2.96
N HIS A 18 5.07 16.45 -3.96
CA HIS A 18 3.75 15.81 -3.85
C HIS A 18 3.74 14.37 -4.38
N SER A 19 4.87 13.89 -4.90
CA SER A 19 5.01 12.49 -5.31
C SER A 19 5.72 11.72 -4.21
N ALA A 20 5.01 10.84 -3.51
CA ALA A 20 5.61 9.96 -2.54
C ALA A 20 6.49 8.91 -3.24
N VAL A 21 7.63 8.63 -2.64
CA VAL A 21 8.57 7.59 -3.06
C VAL A 21 8.62 6.55 -1.94
N CYS A 22 8.21 5.33 -2.27
CA CYS A 22 8.32 4.19 -1.38
C CYS A 22 9.66 3.51 -1.67
N GLU A 23 10.44 3.21 -0.63
CA GLU A 23 11.73 2.50 -0.80
C GLU A 23 11.51 1.13 -1.45
N LEU A 24 10.42 0.47 -1.04
CA LEU A 24 9.96 -0.76 -1.64
C LEU A 24 8.65 -0.52 -2.41
N PRO A 25 8.56 -0.99 -3.66
CA PRO A 25 7.37 -0.74 -4.48
C PRO A 25 6.15 -1.44 -3.88
N CYS A 26 5.01 -0.74 -3.88
CA CYS A 26 3.72 -1.35 -3.52
C CYS A 26 3.35 -2.42 -4.54
N ALA A 27 2.98 -3.61 -4.08
CA ALA A 27 2.59 -4.72 -4.92
C ALA A 27 1.09 -4.72 -5.23
N ASN A 28 0.66 -5.60 -6.14
CA ASN A 28 -0.75 -5.92 -6.40
C ASN A 28 -1.66 -4.73 -6.75
N GLY A 29 -1.08 -3.68 -7.36
CA GLY A 29 -1.82 -2.46 -7.72
C GLY A 29 -1.99 -1.47 -6.56
N GLY A 30 -1.28 -1.66 -5.44
CA GLY A 30 -1.18 -0.68 -4.37
C GLY A 30 -0.51 0.61 -4.86
N ARG A 31 -0.89 1.74 -4.27
CA ARG A 31 -0.35 3.07 -4.62
C ARG A 31 0.48 3.61 -3.48
N CYS A 32 1.69 4.08 -3.78
CA CYS A 32 2.50 4.81 -2.81
C CYS A 32 1.84 6.17 -2.53
N VAL A 33 1.40 6.38 -1.29
CA VAL A 33 0.73 7.63 -0.85
C VAL A 33 1.54 8.40 0.17
N GLY A 34 2.60 7.79 0.70
CA GLY A 34 3.57 8.42 1.59
C GLY A 34 4.85 7.58 1.67
N PRO A 35 5.90 8.11 2.32
CA PRO A 35 7.12 7.34 2.60
C PRO A 35 6.75 6.06 3.34
N ASP A 36 7.13 4.92 2.76
CA ASP A 36 6.84 3.56 3.24
C ASP A 36 5.36 3.28 3.52
N THR A 37 4.46 4.06 2.91
CA THR A 37 3.02 3.97 3.09
C THR A 37 2.36 3.65 1.76
N CYS A 38 1.93 2.40 1.62
CA CYS A 38 1.14 1.95 0.49
C CYS A 38 -0.35 1.97 0.81
N GLN A 39 -1.13 2.55 -0.08
CA GLN A 39 -2.58 2.41 -0.10
C GLN A 39 -2.93 1.11 -0.82
N SER A 40 -3.35 0.11 -0.06
CA SER A 40 -3.75 -1.19 -0.59
C SER A 40 -5.15 -1.17 -1.23
N PRO A 41 -5.37 -1.99 -2.28
CA PRO A 41 -6.71 -2.38 -2.71
C PRO A 41 -7.45 -3.17 -1.62
N SER A 42 -8.78 -3.28 -1.72
CA SER A 42 -9.70 -3.90 -0.75
C SER A 42 -9.37 -5.34 -0.33
N ASP A 43 -8.48 -6.02 -1.05
CA ASP A 43 -8.12 -7.42 -0.85
C ASP A 43 -6.67 -7.62 -0.39
N TYR A 44 -5.91 -6.54 -0.18
CA TYR A 44 -4.51 -6.62 0.21
C TYR A 44 -4.23 -5.80 1.47
N THR A 45 -3.28 -6.27 2.28
CA THR A 45 -2.86 -5.66 3.53
C THR A 45 -1.33 -5.69 3.67
N GLY A 46 -0.84 -5.07 4.72
CA GLY A 46 0.57 -4.91 5.03
C GLY A 46 1.18 -3.68 4.33
N PRO A 47 2.43 -3.34 4.71
CA PRO A 47 3.10 -2.10 4.29
C PRO A 47 3.32 -2.00 2.78
N GLN A 48 3.32 -3.13 2.07
CA GLN A 48 3.54 -3.22 0.62
C GLN A 48 2.36 -3.86 -0.13
N CYS A 49 1.21 -4.04 0.52
CA CYS A 49 0.06 -4.72 -0.08
C CYS A 49 0.40 -6.14 -0.57
N LEU A 50 1.37 -6.81 0.06
CA LEU A 50 1.83 -8.15 -0.33
C LEU A 50 0.89 -9.25 0.17
N THR A 51 0.25 -9.02 1.31
CA THR A 51 -0.60 -10.01 1.95
C THR A 51 -2.01 -9.88 1.39
N ARG A 52 -2.56 -10.94 0.80
CA ARG A 52 -3.94 -10.95 0.30
C ARG A 52 -4.90 -11.27 1.46
N GLU A 53 -5.64 -10.28 1.95
CA GLU A 53 -6.72 -10.44 2.96
C GLU A 53 -7.91 -11.25 2.43
N TYR A 54 -8.00 -11.50 1.12
CA TYR A 54 -9.05 -12.36 0.53
C TYR A 54 -9.01 -13.83 1.01
N GLN A 55 -7.99 -14.28 1.73
CA GLN A 55 -7.93 -15.66 2.26
C GLN A 55 -8.49 -15.84 3.68
N GLN A 56 -9.33 -14.93 4.17
CA GLN A 56 -10.36 -15.29 5.16
C GLN A 56 -11.77 -15.44 4.59
N ARG A 57 -11.92 -15.46 3.26
CA ARG A 57 -12.91 -16.40 2.70
C ARG A 57 -12.25 -17.76 2.65
N ALA A 58 -12.33 -18.49 3.76
CA ALA A 58 -12.29 -19.93 3.70
C ALA A 58 -13.15 -20.36 2.50
N PRO A 59 -12.68 -21.18 1.55
CA PRO A 59 -13.53 -21.66 0.48
C PRO A 59 -14.72 -22.52 0.97
N ASN A 60 -14.97 -22.63 2.28
CA ASN A 60 -16.20 -23.13 2.90
C ASN A 60 -16.40 -22.51 4.31
N ASN A 61 -17.16 -21.43 4.46
CA ASN A 61 -17.87 -21.15 5.73
C ASN A 61 -19.35 -21.52 5.56
N HIS A 62 -19.57 -22.82 5.34
CA HIS A 62 -20.87 -23.47 5.45
C HIS A 62 -20.87 -24.45 6.64
N THR A 63 -20.02 -24.19 7.63
CA THR A 63 -19.87 -24.99 8.85
C THR A 63 -20.15 -24.20 10.13
N ALA A 64 -20.79 -23.02 10.03
CA ALA A 64 -21.11 -22.20 11.20
C ALA A 64 -22.58 -21.76 11.32
N LYS A 65 -23.56 -22.51 10.77
CA LYS A 65 -25.00 -22.20 11.01
C LYS A 65 -25.98 -23.38 11.19
N TYR A 66 -25.55 -24.63 11.25
CA TYR A 66 -26.43 -25.74 11.68
C TYR A 66 -25.68 -26.66 12.63
N ASN A 67 -25.57 -26.23 13.88
CA ASN A 67 -25.42 -27.15 14.99
C ASN A 67 -26.83 -27.68 15.31
N PHE A 68 -26.98 -29.01 15.24
CA PHE A 68 -28.13 -29.73 15.79
C PHE A 68 -28.12 -29.65 17.31
#